data_AF-A0ABD5J376-F1
#
_entry.id   AF-A0ABD5J376-F1
#
_cell.length_a   1.000
_cell.length_b   1.000
_cell.length_c   1.000
_cell.angle_alpha   90.00
_cell.angle_beta   90.00
_cell.angle_gamma   90.00
#
_symmetry.space_group_name_H-M   'P 1'
#
loop_
_entity.id
_entity.type
_entity.pdbx_description
1 polymer ?
#
loop_
_entity_poly.entity_id
_entity_poly.type
_entity_poly.pdbx_seq_one_letter_code
_entity_poly.pdbx_strand_id
1 'polypeptide(L)'
;MNLEHVFLCGNPALDFAATLRARRSVRFEMFVSPDRLDAWYLESGIVDTVSASQHADVERAVALREAIYELVTARGAGEPYGSEALAVVNDTAREPAAAPQLTASGRRTDATSQEALSTVARHAVELLSGPDVPLLKECGNPECTRVYIDRSRGGRRQWCAMDPCGNKLKAAAYRARKRQAQEPAAR
;
A
#
# COMPACT_ATOMS: atom_id res chain seq x y z
N MET A 1 13.53 -13.51 5.24
CA MET A 1 12.96 -12.29 4.62
C MET A 1 11.92 -11.75 5.59
N ASN A 2 11.96 -10.46 5.95
CA ASN A 2 10.97 -9.91 6.89
C ASN A 2 9.61 -9.82 6.19
N LEU A 3 8.63 -10.60 6.67
CA LEU A 3 7.26 -10.64 6.16
C LEU A 3 6.32 -9.75 6.97
N GLU A 4 6.79 -8.99 7.94
CA GLU A 4 5.94 -8.01 8.64
C GLU A 4 5.34 -7.01 7.65
N HIS A 5 4.04 -6.77 7.81
CA HIS A 5 3.37 -5.70 7.10
C HIS A 5 3.73 -4.36 7.73
N VAL A 6 3.71 -3.33 6.89
CA VAL A 6 4.20 -2.01 7.26
C VAL A 6 3.22 -0.99 6.71
N PHE A 7 2.54 -0.29 7.62
CA PHE A 7 1.44 0.64 7.32
C PHE A 7 1.94 2.09 7.41
N LEU A 8 2.52 2.59 6.31
CA LEU A 8 3.21 3.89 6.27
C LEU A 8 2.65 4.84 5.20
N CYS A 9 1.71 4.34 4.39
CA CYS A 9 1.19 5.06 3.23
C CYS A 9 0.07 6.03 3.61
N GLY A 10 -0.50 5.89 4.81
CA GLY A 10 -1.47 6.82 5.38
C GLY A 10 -2.93 6.55 5.01
N ASN A 11 -3.19 5.43 4.32
CA ASN A 11 -4.51 4.91 3.99
C ASN A 11 -4.41 3.39 3.73
N PRO A 12 -5.34 2.55 4.26
CA PRO A 12 -5.29 1.10 4.09
C PRO A 12 -5.23 0.61 2.65
N ALA A 13 -5.89 1.29 1.70
CA ALA A 13 -5.85 0.90 0.29
C ALA A 13 -4.44 1.08 -0.32
N LEU A 14 -3.70 2.12 0.10
CA LEU A 14 -2.31 2.33 -0.34
C LEU A 14 -1.37 1.32 0.31
N ASP A 15 -1.55 1.02 1.59
CA ASP A 15 -0.78 0.00 2.29
C ASP A 15 -1.05 -1.41 1.74
N PHE A 16 -2.27 -1.66 1.26
CA PHE A 16 -2.63 -2.87 0.52
C PHE A 16 -1.95 -2.93 -0.85
N ALA A 17 -2.01 -1.87 -1.65
CA ALA A 17 -1.28 -1.78 -2.93
C ALA A 17 0.24 -2.01 -2.78
N ALA A 18 0.80 -1.60 -1.63
CA ALA A 18 2.19 -1.74 -1.26
C ALA A 18 2.62 -3.16 -0.82
N THR A 19 1.69 -4.14 -0.78
CA THR A 19 2.02 -5.54 -0.49
C THR A 19 2.73 -6.26 -1.64
N LEU A 20 2.66 -5.74 -2.87
CA LEU A 20 3.67 -6.05 -3.89
C LEU A 20 4.73 -4.96 -3.89
N ARG A 21 5.92 -5.28 -3.38
CA ARG A 21 7.02 -4.33 -3.25
C ARG A 21 7.91 -4.39 -4.49
N ALA A 22 8.60 -3.28 -4.76
CA ALA A 22 9.64 -3.17 -5.79
C ALA A 22 9.16 -3.60 -7.20
N ARG A 23 7.99 -3.11 -7.62
CA ARG A 23 7.33 -3.48 -8.90
C ARG A 23 8.21 -3.25 -10.15
N ARG A 24 9.17 -2.33 -10.07
CA ARG A 24 10.14 -1.97 -11.12
C ARG A 24 11.48 -2.71 -11.07
N SER A 25 11.69 -3.59 -10.08
CA SER A 25 12.91 -4.38 -9.96
C SER A 25 12.57 -5.81 -9.52
N VAL A 26 13.27 -6.36 -8.52
CA VAL A 26 12.98 -7.70 -8.00
C VAL A 26 11.73 -7.60 -7.14
N ARG A 27 10.59 -7.99 -7.73
CA ARG A 27 9.29 -7.99 -7.07
C ARG A 27 9.32 -8.84 -5.81
N PHE A 28 8.71 -8.34 -4.75
CA PHE A 28 8.52 -9.06 -3.51
C PHE A 28 7.03 -9.13 -3.19
N GLU A 29 6.47 -10.32 -3.34
CA GLU A 29 5.06 -10.64 -3.04
C GLU A 29 4.90 -10.94 -1.55
N MET A 30 3.92 -10.32 -0.90
CA MET A 30 3.60 -10.57 0.52
C MET A 30 2.45 -11.57 0.69
N PHE A 31 1.52 -11.65 -0.28
CA PHE A 31 0.39 -12.57 -0.26
C PHE A 31 0.76 -13.93 -0.87
N VAL A 32 1.79 -14.55 -0.29
CA VAL A 32 2.31 -15.86 -0.73
C VAL A 32 1.47 -17.04 -0.21
N SER A 33 0.56 -16.80 0.73
CA SER A 33 -0.40 -17.78 1.26
C SER A 33 -1.64 -17.10 1.82
N PRO A 34 -2.75 -17.84 2.04
CA PRO A 34 -3.95 -17.30 2.66
C PRO A 34 -3.71 -16.73 4.08
N ASP A 35 -2.88 -17.39 4.90
CA ASP A 35 -2.55 -16.89 6.25
C ASP A 35 -1.84 -15.51 6.21
N ARG A 36 -1.10 -15.21 5.14
CA ARG A 36 -0.48 -13.89 4.98
C ARG A 36 -1.51 -12.81 4.65
N LEU A 37 -2.57 -13.15 3.93
CA LEU A 37 -3.68 -12.25 3.68
C LEU A 37 -4.46 -11.98 4.97
N ASP A 38 -4.77 -13.03 5.74
CA ASP A 38 -5.43 -12.91 7.04
C ASP A 38 -4.62 -12.06 8.01
N ALA A 39 -3.30 -12.31 8.08
CA ALA A 39 -2.38 -11.49 8.88
C ALA A 39 -2.41 -10.02 8.45
N TRP A 40 -2.49 -9.71 7.14
CA TRP A 40 -2.57 -8.32 6.70
C TRP A 40 -3.87 -7.65 7.16
N TYR A 41 -5.02 -8.34 7.05
CA TYR A 41 -6.31 -7.80 7.50
C TYR A 41 -6.28 -7.47 9.00
N LEU A 42 -5.77 -8.37 9.83
CA LEU A 42 -5.66 -8.17 11.27
C LEU A 42 -4.65 -7.06 11.63
N GLU A 43 -3.43 -7.12 11.07
CA GLU A 43 -2.37 -6.16 11.37
C GLU A 43 -2.70 -4.74 10.88
N SER A 44 -3.53 -4.60 9.84
CA SER A 44 -3.99 -3.29 9.33
C SER A 44 -5.01 -2.61 10.24
N GLY A 45 -5.67 -3.36 11.13
CA GLY A 45 -6.73 -2.88 12.01
C GLY A 45 -8.07 -2.63 11.32
N ILE A 46 -8.26 -3.04 10.05
CA ILE A 46 -9.57 -2.92 9.38
C ILE A 46 -10.61 -3.86 10.00
N VAL A 47 -10.16 -4.99 10.55
CA VAL A 47 -10.98 -5.99 11.24
C VAL A 47 -10.24 -6.48 12.48
N ASP A 48 -11.01 -6.90 13.49
CA ASP A 48 -10.48 -7.49 14.73
C ASP A 48 -10.39 -9.02 14.61
N THR A 49 -11.27 -9.64 13.82
CA THR A 49 -11.15 -11.05 13.42
C THR A 49 -11.56 -11.24 11.97
N VAL A 50 -11.01 -12.27 11.33
CA VAL A 50 -11.38 -12.65 9.98
C VAL A 50 -11.57 -14.17 9.88
N SER A 51 -12.55 -14.60 9.09
CA SER A 51 -12.67 -16.01 8.71
C SER A 51 -11.48 -16.42 7.84
N ALA A 52 -10.95 -17.63 8.06
CA ALA A 52 -9.75 -18.11 7.40
C ALA A 52 -9.85 -18.04 5.86
N SER A 53 -8.94 -17.29 5.25
CA SER A 53 -8.89 -17.11 3.80
C SER A 53 -8.55 -18.41 3.08
N GLN A 54 -9.01 -18.54 1.84
CA GLN A 54 -8.66 -19.59 0.90
C GLN A 54 -7.77 -19.05 -0.22
N HIS A 55 -7.21 -19.93 -1.05
CA HIS A 55 -6.41 -19.51 -2.20
C HIS A 55 -7.16 -18.59 -3.16
N ALA A 56 -8.47 -18.83 -3.38
CA ALA A 56 -9.31 -17.97 -4.20
C ALA A 56 -9.47 -16.55 -3.61
N ASP A 57 -9.40 -16.39 -2.28
CA ASP A 57 -9.40 -15.06 -1.65
C ASP A 57 -8.10 -14.31 -1.94
N VAL A 58 -6.96 -15.02 -1.97
CA VAL A 58 -5.66 -14.45 -2.34
C VAL A 58 -5.68 -13.96 -3.79
N GLU A 59 -6.26 -14.73 -4.72
CA GLU A 59 -6.40 -14.32 -6.11
C GLU A 59 -7.24 -13.04 -6.25
N ARG A 60 -8.39 -12.97 -5.56
CA ARG A 60 -9.23 -11.76 -5.51
C ARG A 60 -8.50 -10.58 -4.89
N ALA A 61 -7.76 -10.81 -3.81
CA ALA A 61 -6.97 -9.79 -3.14
C ALA A 61 -5.87 -9.23 -4.05
N VAL A 62 -5.17 -10.10 -4.78
CA VAL A 62 -4.16 -9.69 -5.77
C VAL A 62 -4.80 -8.92 -6.91
N ALA A 63 -5.94 -9.36 -7.45
CA ALA A 63 -6.65 -8.64 -8.50
C ALA A 63 -7.05 -7.21 -8.05
N LEU A 64 -7.65 -7.09 -6.87
CA LEU A 64 -7.98 -5.78 -6.29
C LEU A 64 -6.72 -4.93 -6.08
N ARG A 65 -5.64 -5.52 -5.56
CA ARG A 65 -4.39 -4.82 -5.30
C ARG A 65 -3.81 -4.20 -6.57
N GLU A 66 -3.78 -4.96 -7.66
CA GLU A 66 -3.27 -4.48 -8.94
C GLU A 66 -4.16 -3.36 -9.50
N ALA A 67 -5.49 -3.52 -9.43
CA ALA A 67 -6.42 -2.49 -9.84
C ALA A 67 -6.26 -1.19 -9.02
N ILE A 68 -6.15 -1.28 -7.69
CA ILE A 68 -5.89 -0.11 -6.84
C ILE A 68 -4.57 0.55 -7.25
N TYR A 69 -3.49 -0.23 -7.43
CA TYR A 69 -2.19 0.29 -7.81
C TYR A 69 -2.24 1.05 -9.14
N GLU A 70 -2.88 0.46 -10.16
CA GLU A 70 -3.09 1.11 -11.45
C GLU A 70 -3.79 2.46 -11.29
N LEU A 71 -4.95 2.49 -10.62
CA LEU A 71 -5.74 3.71 -10.45
C LEU A 71 -4.98 4.81 -9.67
N VAL A 72 -4.25 4.47 -8.62
CA VAL A 72 -3.49 5.47 -7.86
C VAL A 72 -2.32 6.02 -8.67
N THR A 73 -1.66 5.20 -9.49
CA THR A 73 -0.59 5.67 -10.38
C THR A 73 -1.10 6.53 -11.52
N ALA A 74 -2.21 6.13 -12.17
CA ALA A 74 -2.87 6.93 -13.20
C ALA A 74 -3.28 8.29 -12.63
N ARG A 75 -3.87 8.31 -11.42
CA ARG A 75 -4.21 9.57 -10.76
C ARG A 75 -2.99 10.46 -10.52
N GLY A 76 -1.89 9.89 -10.02
CA GLY A 76 -0.65 10.62 -9.76
C GLY A 76 0.00 11.17 -11.03
N ALA A 77 -0.18 10.49 -12.16
CA ALA A 77 0.29 10.92 -13.48
C ALA A 77 -0.66 11.90 -14.20
N GLY A 78 -1.88 12.10 -13.69
CA GLY A 78 -2.91 12.88 -14.38
C GLY A 78 -3.53 12.16 -15.58
N GLU A 79 -3.45 10.84 -15.61
CA GLU A 79 -3.95 9.98 -16.68
C GLU A 79 -5.41 9.54 -16.40
N PRO A 80 -6.18 9.23 -17.46
CA PRO A 80 -7.52 8.66 -17.30
C PRO A 80 -7.43 7.27 -16.66
N TYR A 81 -8.48 6.89 -15.92
CA TYR A 81 -8.58 5.58 -15.31
C TYR A 81 -8.90 4.48 -16.33
N GLY A 82 -8.23 3.34 -16.19
CA GLY A 82 -8.57 2.13 -16.93
C GLY A 82 -9.95 1.60 -16.53
N SER A 83 -10.76 1.22 -17.52
CA SER A 83 -12.13 0.75 -17.29
C SER A 83 -12.19 -0.58 -16.54
N GLU A 84 -11.22 -1.47 -16.78
CA GLU A 84 -11.13 -2.76 -16.09
C GLU A 84 -10.75 -2.60 -14.62
N ALA A 85 -9.73 -1.80 -14.31
CA ALA A 85 -9.36 -1.50 -12.93
C ALA A 85 -10.50 -0.81 -12.15
N LEU A 86 -11.23 0.10 -12.81
CA LEU A 86 -12.45 0.69 -12.25
C LEU A 86 -13.52 -0.35 -11.96
N ALA A 87 -13.75 -1.30 -12.87
CA ALA A 87 -14.73 -2.37 -12.66
C ALA A 87 -14.34 -3.23 -11.44
N VAL A 88 -13.10 -3.70 -11.37
CA VAL A 88 -12.60 -4.52 -10.25
C VAL A 88 -12.78 -3.82 -8.90
N VAL A 89 -12.36 -2.55 -8.78
CA VAL A 89 -12.51 -1.80 -7.52
C VAL A 89 -13.99 -1.57 -7.18
N ASN A 90 -14.80 -1.14 -8.15
CA ASN A 90 -16.20 -0.81 -7.89
C ASN A 90 -17.06 -2.04 -7.60
N ASP A 91 -16.82 -3.16 -8.29
CA ASP A 91 -17.53 -4.41 -8.05
C ASP A 91 -17.16 -4.99 -6.69
N THR A 92 -15.88 -4.96 -6.33
CA THR A 92 -15.44 -5.38 -4.99
C THR A 92 -16.02 -4.48 -3.89
N ALA A 93 -16.09 -3.16 -4.10
CA ALA A 93 -16.65 -2.22 -3.14
C ALA A 93 -18.18 -2.35 -2.96
N ARG A 94 -18.88 -2.90 -3.97
CA ARG A 94 -20.34 -3.15 -3.92
C ARG A 94 -20.72 -4.31 -2.99
N GLU A 95 -19.81 -5.26 -2.77
CA GLU A 95 -20.02 -6.35 -1.82
C GLU A 95 -20.21 -5.83 -0.39
N PRO A 96 -20.87 -6.61 0.50
CA PRO A 96 -20.93 -6.28 1.93
C PRO A 96 -19.53 -5.99 2.49
N ALA A 97 -19.40 -4.90 3.25
CA ALA A 97 -18.15 -4.54 3.92
C ALA A 97 -18.20 -4.97 5.39
N ALA A 98 -17.03 -5.03 6.02
CA ALA A 98 -16.91 -5.36 7.43
C ALA A 98 -17.72 -4.37 8.28
N ALA A 99 -18.66 -4.90 9.06
CA ALA A 99 -19.58 -4.08 9.84
C ALA A 99 -19.10 -3.98 11.30
N PRO A 100 -18.77 -2.79 11.81
CA PRO A 100 -18.43 -2.64 13.21
C PRO A 100 -19.65 -2.84 14.10
N GLN A 101 -19.43 -3.52 15.22
CA GLN A 101 -20.42 -3.82 16.23
C GLN A 101 -19.97 -3.28 17.58
N LEU A 102 -20.93 -2.82 18.40
CA LEU A 102 -20.68 -2.50 19.80
C LEU A 102 -21.01 -3.74 20.64
N THR A 103 -20.03 -4.26 21.36
CA THR A 103 -20.19 -5.38 22.30
C THR A 103 -19.97 -4.89 23.73
N ALA A 104 -20.23 -5.76 24.71
CA ALA A 104 -19.95 -5.47 26.12
C ALA A 104 -18.46 -5.19 26.41
N SER A 105 -17.53 -5.66 25.56
CA SER A 105 -16.10 -5.43 25.68
C SER A 105 -15.59 -4.25 24.84
N GLY A 106 -16.47 -3.54 24.13
CA GLY A 106 -16.13 -2.40 23.29
C GLY A 106 -16.48 -2.61 21.81
N ARG A 107 -15.91 -1.77 20.94
CA ARG A 107 -16.10 -1.89 19.48
C ARG A 107 -15.36 -3.13 18.98
N ARG A 108 -16.03 -3.95 18.17
CA ARG A 108 -15.46 -5.13 17.51
C ARG A 108 -15.92 -5.21 16.06
N THR A 109 -15.06 -5.70 15.18
CA THR A 109 -15.33 -5.89 13.75
C THR A 109 -14.91 -7.29 13.35
N ASP A 110 -15.88 -8.19 13.27
CA ASP A 110 -15.69 -9.56 12.80
C ASP A 110 -16.13 -9.64 11.33
N ALA A 111 -15.32 -10.25 10.46
CA ALA A 111 -15.60 -10.26 9.03
C ALA A 111 -15.20 -11.57 8.34
N THR A 112 -15.76 -11.81 7.17
CA THR A 112 -15.21 -12.74 6.19
C THR A 112 -14.07 -12.09 5.40
N SER A 113 -13.26 -12.89 4.70
CA SER A 113 -12.22 -12.38 3.80
C SER A 113 -12.81 -11.46 2.70
N GLN A 114 -14.00 -11.79 2.19
CA GLN A 114 -14.72 -10.97 1.20
C GLN A 114 -15.14 -9.61 1.78
N GLU A 115 -15.67 -9.57 3.00
CA GLU A 115 -16.07 -8.31 3.65
C GLU A 115 -14.87 -7.42 4.00
N ALA A 116 -13.76 -8.02 4.45
CA ALA A 116 -12.51 -7.32 4.66
C ALA A 116 -11.97 -6.73 3.34
N LEU A 117 -12.00 -7.50 2.25
CA LEU A 117 -11.58 -7.05 0.93
C LEU A 117 -12.48 -5.92 0.38
N SER A 118 -13.79 -6.02 0.54
CA SER A 118 -14.74 -4.94 0.20
C SER A 118 -14.42 -3.65 0.97
N THR A 119 -14.05 -3.76 2.24
CA THR A 119 -13.63 -2.61 3.07
C THR A 119 -12.40 -1.92 2.49
N VAL A 120 -11.39 -2.68 2.04
CA VAL A 120 -10.20 -2.14 1.36
C VAL A 120 -10.59 -1.44 0.05
N ALA A 121 -11.47 -2.04 -0.75
CA ALA A 121 -11.95 -1.44 -2.00
C ALA A 121 -12.69 -0.12 -1.76
N ARG A 122 -13.52 -0.05 -0.71
CA ARG A 122 -14.21 1.20 -0.31
C ARG A 122 -13.22 2.29 0.12
N HIS A 123 -12.17 1.95 0.87
CA HIS A 123 -11.10 2.90 1.17
C HIS A 123 -10.40 3.43 -0.09
N ALA A 124 -10.24 2.60 -1.13
CA ALA A 124 -9.69 3.04 -2.40
C ALA A 124 -10.63 4.04 -3.11
N VAL A 125 -11.94 3.76 -3.11
CA VAL A 125 -12.96 4.67 -3.68
C VAL A 125 -12.95 6.01 -2.94
N GLU A 126 -12.99 6.00 -1.62
CA GLU A 126 -12.94 7.22 -0.79
C GLU A 126 -11.65 8.01 -1.01
N LEU A 127 -10.50 7.33 -1.06
CA LEU A 127 -9.21 7.97 -1.31
C LEU A 127 -9.17 8.66 -2.68
N LEU A 128 -9.60 7.97 -3.73
CA LEU A 128 -9.48 8.43 -5.12
C LEU A 128 -10.56 9.42 -5.55
N SER A 129 -11.59 9.62 -4.71
CA SER A 129 -12.63 10.65 -4.86
C SER A 129 -12.54 11.78 -3.84
N GLY A 130 -11.64 11.64 -2.85
CA GLY A 130 -11.54 12.52 -1.70
C GLY A 130 -10.50 13.64 -1.82
N PRO A 131 -10.38 14.46 -0.76
CA PRO A 131 -9.50 15.63 -0.75
C PRO A 131 -8.01 15.29 -0.67
N ASP A 132 -7.65 14.04 -0.35
CA ASP A 132 -6.26 13.59 -0.25
C ASP A 132 -5.61 13.32 -1.63
N VAL A 133 -6.39 13.29 -2.72
CA VAL A 133 -5.89 13.04 -4.08
C VAL A 133 -4.68 13.91 -4.47
N PRO A 134 -4.67 15.24 -4.25
CA PRO A 134 -3.53 16.09 -4.59
C PRO A 134 -2.29 15.84 -3.71
N LEU A 135 -2.43 15.10 -2.61
CA LEU A 135 -1.35 14.78 -1.69
C LEU A 135 -0.67 13.44 -2.02
N LEU A 136 -1.20 12.69 -2.99
CA LEU A 136 -0.61 11.42 -3.42
C LEU A 136 0.77 11.65 -4.04
N LYS A 137 1.76 10.91 -3.55
CA LYS A 137 3.12 10.88 -4.08
C LYS A 137 3.63 9.48 -4.16
N GLU A 138 4.44 9.21 -5.16
CA GLU A 138 5.27 8.02 -5.18
C GLU A 138 6.59 8.24 -4.42
N CYS A 139 7.15 7.17 -3.86
CA CYS A 139 8.44 7.22 -3.19
C CYS A 139 9.58 7.60 -4.14
N GLY A 140 10.38 8.60 -3.78
CA GLY A 140 11.55 9.02 -4.56
C GLY A 140 12.76 8.06 -4.50
N ASN A 141 12.63 6.88 -3.90
CA ASN A 141 13.62 5.82 -4.06
C ASN A 141 13.29 5.07 -5.36
N PRO A 142 14.19 5.03 -6.37
CA PRO A 142 13.90 4.42 -7.68
C PRO A 142 13.42 2.95 -7.60
N GLU A 143 13.90 2.21 -6.60
CA GLU A 143 13.54 0.79 -6.37
C GLU A 143 12.25 0.62 -5.56
N CYS A 144 11.68 1.69 -5.00
CA CYS A 144 10.46 1.66 -4.22
C CYS A 144 9.30 2.20 -5.04
N THR A 145 8.24 1.40 -5.14
CA THR A 145 7.05 1.71 -5.92
C THR A 145 5.84 2.04 -5.04
N ARG A 146 6.06 2.45 -3.79
CA ARG A 146 4.96 2.77 -2.86
C ARG A 146 4.42 4.16 -3.16
N VAL A 147 3.10 4.25 -3.27
CA VAL A 147 2.35 5.52 -3.25
C VAL A 147 1.90 5.80 -1.82
N TYR A 148 1.98 7.05 -1.38
CA TYR A 148 1.63 7.49 -0.02
C TYR A 148 0.98 8.87 -0.05
N ILE A 149 0.29 9.22 1.04
CA ILE A 149 -0.26 10.56 1.27
C ILE A 149 0.82 11.43 1.94
N ASP A 150 1.21 12.53 1.30
CA ASP A 150 2.16 13.48 1.87
C ASP A 150 1.46 14.55 2.72
N ARG A 151 1.26 14.23 4.01
CA ARG A 151 0.78 15.20 5.01
C ARG A 151 1.91 16.00 5.69
N SER A 152 3.13 15.98 5.14
CA SER A 152 4.25 16.75 5.72
C SER A 152 4.06 18.25 5.52
N ARG A 153 4.62 19.05 6.43
CA ARG A 153 4.56 20.52 6.34
C ARG A 153 5.13 21.00 5.00
N GLY A 154 4.27 21.58 4.18
CA GLY A 154 4.61 22.10 2.85
C GLY A 154 4.84 21.02 1.79
N GLY A 155 4.39 19.77 2.01
CA GLY A 155 4.48 18.69 1.03
C GLY A 155 5.92 18.39 0.62
N ARG A 156 6.84 18.29 1.60
CA ARG A 156 8.28 18.16 1.36
C ARG A 156 8.79 16.72 1.53
N ARG A 157 7.93 15.77 1.87
CA ARG A 157 8.32 14.36 1.99
C ARG A 157 8.71 13.87 0.59
N GLN A 158 9.89 13.24 0.53
CA GLN A 158 10.42 12.66 -0.70
C GLN A 158 10.31 11.13 -0.71
N TRP A 159 10.12 10.50 0.45
CA TRP A 159 10.14 9.04 0.57
C TRP A 159 8.96 8.52 1.39
N CYS A 160 8.50 7.31 1.07
CA CYS A 160 7.43 6.63 1.79
C CYS A 160 7.73 6.39 3.27
N ALA A 161 8.96 6.56 3.74
CA ALA A 161 9.35 6.74 5.15
C ALA A 161 10.85 7.02 5.24
N MET A 162 11.27 7.51 6.41
CA MET A 162 12.69 7.63 6.73
C MET A 162 13.37 6.26 6.78
N ASP A 163 12.74 5.26 7.39
CA ASP A 163 13.16 3.86 7.33
C ASP A 163 12.14 3.04 6.51
N PRO A 164 12.54 2.30 5.45
CA PRO A 164 13.90 2.08 4.99
C PRO A 164 14.39 3.06 3.91
N CYS A 165 13.48 3.74 3.20
CA CYS A 165 13.84 4.43 1.96
C CYS A 165 14.74 5.65 2.19
N GLY A 166 14.41 6.54 3.13
CA GLY A 166 15.22 7.74 3.38
C GLY A 166 16.63 7.43 3.87
N ASN A 167 16.77 6.49 4.80
CA ASN A 167 18.03 6.04 5.35
C ASN A 167 18.89 5.36 4.28
N LYS A 168 18.29 4.49 3.45
CA LYS A 168 18.98 3.81 2.35
C LYS A 168 19.60 4.82 1.37
N LEU A 169 18.84 5.81 0.93
CA LEU A 169 19.28 6.81 -0.05
C LEU A 169 20.32 7.77 0.54
N LYS A 170 20.13 8.25 1.78
CA LYS A 170 21.12 9.08 2.48
C LYS A 170 22.45 8.35 2.67
N ALA A 171 22.41 7.08 3.07
CA ALA A 171 23.61 6.26 3.24
C ALA A 171 24.34 6.03 1.91
N ALA A 172 23.62 5.77 0.82
CA ALA A 172 24.21 5.65 -0.52
C ALA A 172 24.90 6.95 -0.96
N ALA A 173 24.25 8.10 -0.78
CA ALA A 173 24.81 9.41 -1.12
C ALA A 173 26.03 9.78 -0.26
N TYR A 174 26.03 9.42 1.04
CA TYR A 174 27.20 9.60 1.90
C TYR A 174 28.39 8.74 1.44
N ARG A 175 28.16 7.46 1.11
CA ARG A 175 29.20 6.56 0.59
C ARG A 175 29.77 7.04 -0.75
N ALA A 176 28.94 7.55 -1.65
CA ALA A 176 29.39 8.10 -2.93
C ALA A 176 30.32 9.32 -2.74
N ARG A 177 29.95 10.26 -1.87
CA ARG A 177 30.78 11.43 -1.53
C ARG A 177 32.11 11.03 -0.88
N LYS A 178 32.11 10.02 -0.01
CA LYS A 178 33.34 9.52 0.62
C LYS A 178 34.30 8.88 -0.39
N ARG A 179 33.79 8.16 -1.39
CA ARG A 179 34.63 7.60 -2.48
C ARG A 179 35.23 8.69 -3.35
N GLN A 180 34.44 9.69 -3.75
CA GLN A 180 34.92 10.84 -4.54
C GLN A 180 35.99 11.66 -3.80
N ALA A 181 35.88 11.79 -2.48
CA ALA A 181 36.89 12.47 -1.67
C ALA A 181 38.17 11.63 -1.45
N GLN A 182 38.16 10.34 -1.80
CA GLN A 182 39.28 9.40 -1.65
C GLN A 182 39.96 9.07 -2.99
N GLU A 183 39.37 9.42 -4.13
CA GLU A 183 40.06 9.38 -5.42
C GLU A 183 41.10 10.50 -5.48
N PRO A 184 42.41 10.19 -5.58
CA PRO A 184 43.43 11.21 -5.79
C PRO A 184 43.13 11.89 -7.13
N ALA A 185 43.31 13.21 -7.20
CA ALA A 185 43.22 13.94 -8.46
C ALA A 185 44.16 13.28 -9.48
N ALA A 186 43.59 12.62 -10.50
CA ALA A 186 44.35 12.09 -11.61
C ALA A 186 45.06 13.26 -12.29
N ARG A 187 46.40 13.18 -12.33
CA ARG A 187 47.31 14.14 -12.94
C ARG A 187 47.07 14.30 -14.43
#